data_AF-A0A7C4ZAY6-F1
#
_entry.id   AF-A0A7C4ZAY6-F1
#
_cell.length_a   1.000
_cell.length_b   1.000
_cell.length_c   1.000
_cell.angle_alpha   90.00
_cell.angle_beta   90.00
_cell.angle_gamma   90.00
#
_symmetry.space_group_name_H-M   'P 1'
#
loop_
_entity.id
_entity.type
_entity.pdbx_description
1 polymer ?
#
loop_
_entity_poly.entity_id
_entity_poly.type
_entity_poly.pdbx_seq_one_letter_code
_entity_poly.pdbx_strand_id
1 'polypeptide(L)'
;MGINDWRDEPQDWRESKSIKDLFRFYRKNARRGVDDVADVADDQRTSKDLSLLDIELSPWVSRVLLGTSLAILSWGSFYQVGSGKEAVVTFCGQYVRTTGSGLHLKLPLVESVTKVDVQTARRVELGFRTKEQGDQTKGAVYDDVPAESVMFTGDENVADVDHAIQYRIGDARAYLFNVADPVKLASNGSEAVMRQVIGDHTIDDALTTGKAMIQSNAESRLQALQKKYGTGLSIVNIQLQDVAAPGEVNEAFKDVASAREDRSKYINNANEYRNGVIPAARGTAAELVSSAK
;
A
#
# COMPACT_ATOMS: atom_id res chain seq x y z
N MET A 1 -55.09 0.49 23.37
CA MET A 1 -56.16 0.24 22.38
C MET A 1 -56.13 1.42 21.42
N GLY A 2 -55.95 1.17 20.12
CA GLY A 2 -55.96 2.20 19.05
C GLY A 2 -54.61 2.46 18.39
N ILE A 3 -54.11 1.52 17.59
CA ILE A 3 -53.14 1.84 16.52
C ILE A 3 -54.00 2.41 15.39
N ASN A 4 -53.88 3.71 15.10
CA ASN A 4 -54.62 4.31 13.99
C ASN A 4 -54.01 3.85 12.67
N ASP A 5 -54.88 3.22 11.88
CA ASP A 5 -54.65 2.68 10.56
C ASP A 5 -54.67 3.82 9.53
N TRP A 6 -53.52 4.12 8.92
CA TRP A 6 -53.35 5.23 7.97
C TRP A 6 -53.76 4.84 6.53
N ARG A 7 -54.56 3.79 6.37
CA ARG A 7 -54.75 3.12 5.08
C ARG A 7 -55.95 3.61 4.27
N ASP A 8 -56.79 4.48 4.84
CA ASP A 8 -58.09 4.85 4.26
C ASP A 8 -58.26 6.35 3.89
N GLU A 9 -57.19 7.15 3.79
CA GLU A 9 -57.31 8.53 3.27
C GLU A 9 -57.45 8.56 1.72
N PRO A 10 -58.38 9.35 1.15
CA PRO A 10 -58.58 9.41 -0.30
C PRO A 10 -57.35 9.96 -1.03
N GLN A 11 -56.87 9.22 -2.03
CA GLN A 11 -55.66 9.49 -2.80
C GLN A 11 -55.93 10.52 -3.93
N ASP A 12 -56.36 11.72 -3.59
CA ASP A 12 -56.84 12.76 -4.54
C ASP A 12 -55.74 13.63 -5.18
N TRP A 13 -54.49 13.53 -4.72
CA TRP A 13 -53.40 14.42 -5.15
C TRP A 13 -52.90 14.20 -6.60
N ARG A 14 -53.28 13.08 -7.24
CA ARG A 14 -52.83 12.69 -8.58
C ARG A 14 -53.41 13.54 -9.72
N GLU A 15 -54.43 14.35 -9.49
CA GLU A 15 -55.07 15.18 -10.53
C GLU A 15 -54.62 16.66 -10.54
N SER A 16 -53.72 17.07 -9.63
CA SER A 16 -53.28 18.46 -9.57
C SER A 16 -52.27 18.80 -10.68
N LYS A 17 -52.70 19.56 -11.71
CA LYS A 17 -51.88 19.99 -12.86
C LYS A 17 -50.90 21.13 -12.58
N SER A 18 -50.73 21.57 -11.32
CA SER A 18 -49.82 22.67 -11.00
C SER A 18 -49.17 22.55 -9.62
N ILE A 19 -47.84 22.75 -9.58
CA ILE A 19 -47.01 22.80 -8.37
C ILE A 19 -47.54 23.83 -7.35
N LYS A 20 -48.22 24.89 -7.80
CA LYS A 20 -48.81 25.90 -6.91
C LYS A 20 -49.98 25.38 -6.06
N ASP A 21 -50.68 24.35 -6.53
CA ASP A 21 -51.80 23.74 -5.79
C ASP A 21 -51.28 22.75 -4.74
N LEU A 22 -50.21 22.04 -5.09
CA LEU A 22 -49.49 21.15 -4.17
C LEU A 22 -48.90 21.92 -2.98
N PHE A 23 -48.32 23.11 -3.22
CA PHE A 23 -47.85 23.99 -2.15
C PHE A 23 -48.98 24.57 -1.29
N ARG A 24 -50.16 24.86 -1.88
CA ARG A 24 -51.32 25.34 -1.11
C ARG A 24 -51.91 24.24 -0.22
N PHE A 25 -51.99 23.01 -0.71
CA PHE A 25 -52.43 21.86 0.06
C PHE A 25 -51.50 21.61 1.25
N TYR A 26 -50.19 21.57 1.00
CA TYR A 26 -49.19 21.37 2.06
C TYR A 26 -49.23 22.48 3.12
N ARG A 27 -49.39 23.74 2.69
CA ARG A 27 -49.49 24.88 3.61
C ARG A 27 -50.76 24.88 4.45
N LYS A 28 -51.87 24.33 3.93
CA LYS A 28 -53.14 24.21 4.66
C LYS A 28 -53.09 23.09 5.69
N ASN A 29 -52.53 21.94 5.36
CA ASN A 29 -52.37 20.83 6.32
C ASN A 29 -51.31 21.11 7.38
N ALA A 30 -50.25 21.86 7.05
CA ALA A 30 -49.26 22.31 8.03
C ALA A 30 -49.84 23.25 9.10
N ARG A 31 -50.96 23.95 8.84
CA ARG A 31 -51.63 24.79 9.86
C ARG A 31 -52.56 23.97 10.76
N ARG A 32 -53.31 23.01 10.22
CA ARG A 32 -54.16 22.11 11.03
C ARG A 32 -53.36 21.26 12.01
N GLY A 33 -52.19 20.76 11.60
CA GLY A 33 -51.30 20.03 12.51
C GLY A 33 -50.65 20.90 13.60
N VAL A 34 -50.71 22.24 13.49
CA VAL A 34 -50.19 23.15 14.52
C VAL A 34 -51.28 23.50 15.54
N ASP A 35 -52.53 23.61 15.10
CA ASP A 35 -53.66 23.91 15.99
C ASP A 35 -54.03 22.70 16.87
N ASP A 36 -53.98 21.47 16.34
CA ASP A 36 -54.19 20.24 17.13
C ASP A 36 -53.06 19.98 18.14
N VAL A 37 -51.84 20.47 17.86
CA VAL A 37 -50.71 20.39 18.79
C VAL A 37 -50.78 21.50 19.84
N ALA A 38 -51.41 22.64 19.54
CA ALA A 38 -51.63 23.72 20.50
C ALA A 38 -52.68 23.36 21.57
N ASP A 39 -53.74 22.62 21.20
CA ASP A 39 -54.77 22.17 22.17
C ASP A 39 -54.30 21.00 23.04
N VAL A 40 -53.39 20.14 22.54
CA VAL A 40 -52.73 19.10 23.36
C VAL A 40 -51.63 19.70 24.26
N ALA A 41 -51.14 20.90 23.95
CA ALA A 41 -50.11 21.58 24.74
C ALA A 41 -50.66 22.32 25.97
N ASP A 42 -51.98 22.56 26.08
CA ASP A 42 -52.57 23.27 27.23
C ASP A 42 -53.04 22.31 28.35
N ASP A 43 -53.33 21.04 28.03
CA ASP A 43 -53.74 19.99 28.99
C ASP A 43 -52.57 19.13 29.53
N GLN A 44 -51.36 19.70 29.58
CA GLN A 44 -50.21 19.12 30.30
C GLN A 44 -49.53 20.14 31.23
N ARG A 45 -50.26 21.20 31.62
CA ARG A 45 -49.91 22.08 32.75
C ARG A 45 -50.17 21.40 34.10
N THR A 46 -49.62 20.20 34.28
CA THR A 46 -49.25 19.72 35.61
C THR A 46 -47.73 19.82 35.66
N SER A 47 -47.25 20.73 36.50
CA SER A 47 -45.85 20.92 36.83
C SER A 47 -45.27 19.63 37.41
N LYS A 48 -44.91 18.68 36.55
CA LYS A 48 -43.91 17.68 36.87
C LYS A 48 -42.57 18.37 36.71
N ASP A 49 -42.18 19.00 37.80
CA ASP A 49 -40.81 19.21 38.21
C ASP A 49 -39.84 18.31 37.41
N LEU A 50 -39.14 18.93 36.48
CA LEU A 50 -37.96 18.38 35.81
C LEU A 50 -36.73 18.46 36.74
N SER A 51 -36.95 18.30 38.05
CA SER A 51 -35.93 18.13 39.10
C SER A 51 -35.77 16.65 39.49
N LEU A 52 -36.21 15.71 38.64
CA LEU A 52 -36.09 14.26 38.90
C LEU A 52 -34.77 13.63 38.42
N LEU A 53 -33.72 14.43 38.26
CA LEU A 53 -32.33 13.97 38.20
C LEU A 53 -31.39 14.91 38.97
N ASP A 54 -31.89 15.66 39.96
CA ASP A 54 -31.03 16.14 41.05
C ASP A 54 -30.69 14.92 41.92
N ILE A 55 -29.82 14.05 41.38
CA ILE A 55 -29.09 13.11 42.22
C ILE A 55 -28.22 14.03 43.07
N GLU A 56 -28.69 14.39 44.26
CA GLU A 56 -27.89 15.00 45.32
C GLU A 56 -26.86 13.93 45.76
N LEU A 57 -25.88 13.69 44.90
CA LEU A 57 -24.73 12.87 45.20
C LEU A 57 -24.08 13.54 46.39
N SER A 58 -24.02 12.83 47.51
CA SER A 58 -23.30 13.31 48.69
C SER A 58 -21.90 13.77 48.29
N PRO A 59 -21.33 14.80 48.95
CA PRO A 59 -20.01 15.32 48.61
C PRO A 59 -18.91 14.24 48.57
N TRP A 60 -19.10 13.14 49.31
CA TRP A 60 -18.21 11.99 49.30
C TRP A 60 -18.40 11.10 48.06
N VAL A 61 -19.63 10.84 47.58
CA VAL A 61 -19.87 10.07 46.36
C VAL A 61 -19.38 10.83 45.12
N SER A 62 -19.60 12.14 45.05
CA SER A 62 -19.08 12.98 43.96
C SER A 62 -17.54 12.93 43.89
N ARG A 63 -16.84 13.00 45.04
CA ARG A 63 -15.38 12.84 45.11
C ARG A 63 -14.91 11.45 44.67
N VAL A 64 -15.64 10.39 45.04
CA VAL A 64 -15.32 9.01 44.64
C VAL A 64 -15.53 8.80 43.14
N LEU A 65 -16.61 9.33 42.57
CA LEU A 65 -16.88 9.27 41.12
C LEU A 65 -15.86 10.08 40.30
N LEU A 66 -15.50 11.26 40.78
CA LEU A 66 -14.47 12.09 40.15
C LEU A 66 -13.10 11.40 40.21
N GLY A 67 -12.75 10.82 41.37
CA GLY A 67 -11.52 10.04 41.55
C GLY A 67 -11.44 8.81 40.66
N THR A 68 -12.54 8.04 40.54
CA THR A 68 -12.59 6.86 39.67
C THR A 68 -12.55 7.24 38.19
N SER A 69 -13.25 8.30 37.77
CA SER A 69 -13.15 8.83 36.41
C SER A 69 -11.72 9.27 36.07
N LEU A 70 -11.06 10.01 36.97
CA LEU A 70 -9.67 10.45 36.79
C LEU A 70 -8.69 9.26 36.73
N ALA A 71 -8.92 8.22 37.53
CA ALA A 71 -8.11 7.01 37.52
C ALA A 71 -8.24 6.24 36.19
N ILE A 72 -9.47 6.12 35.67
CA ILE A 72 -9.73 5.48 34.37
C ILE A 72 -9.07 6.28 33.23
N LEU A 73 -9.20 7.61 33.24
CA LEU A 73 -8.57 8.48 32.25
C LEU A 73 -7.03 8.40 32.33
N SER A 74 -6.47 8.44 33.54
CA SER A 74 -5.01 8.36 33.73
C SER A 74 -4.46 7.02 33.26
N TRP A 75 -5.17 5.92 33.51
CA TRP A 75 -4.76 4.59 33.05
C TRP A 75 -4.79 4.48 31.52
N GLY A 76 -5.81 5.05 30.86
CA GLY A 76 -5.94 5.02 29.40
C GLY A 76 -5.04 6.01 28.64
N SER A 77 -4.32 6.89 29.36
CA SER A 77 -3.51 7.96 28.80
C SER A 77 -2.15 7.49 28.27
N PHE A 78 -1.60 6.41 28.80
CA PHE A 78 -0.29 5.91 28.40
C PHE A 78 -0.37 4.95 27.22
N TYR A 79 0.56 5.09 26.27
CA TYR A 79 0.77 4.10 25.22
C TYR A 79 2.25 3.94 24.89
N GLN A 80 2.62 2.72 24.50
CA GLN A 80 3.98 2.39 24.09
C GLN A 80 4.06 2.13 22.59
N VAL A 81 5.09 2.67 21.97
CA VAL A 81 5.46 2.42 20.58
C VAL A 81 6.67 1.50 20.59
N GLY A 82 6.55 0.35 19.92
CA GLY A 82 7.62 -0.63 19.81
C GLY A 82 8.75 -0.14 18.93
N SER A 83 9.93 -0.75 19.06
CA SER A 83 11.07 -0.46 18.20
C SER A 83 10.71 -0.67 16.72
N GLY A 84 11.12 0.25 15.86
CA GLY A 84 10.86 0.22 14.42
C GLY A 84 9.45 0.59 13.98
N LYS A 85 8.62 1.07 14.92
CA LYS A 85 7.29 1.60 14.63
C LYS A 85 7.25 3.09 14.91
N GLU A 86 6.42 3.77 14.14
CA GLU A 86 5.99 5.14 14.41
C GLU A 86 4.49 5.15 14.69
N ALA A 87 4.06 6.01 15.59
CA ALA A 87 2.66 6.18 15.89
C ALA A 87 2.19 7.55 15.42
N VAL A 88 1.15 7.56 14.60
CA VAL A 88 0.50 8.77 14.15
C VAL A 88 -0.72 9.02 15.01
N VAL A 89 -0.71 10.16 15.69
CA VAL A 89 -1.77 10.58 16.61
C VAL A 89 -2.70 11.54 15.88
N THR A 90 -3.99 11.21 15.89
CA THR A 90 -5.05 12.06 15.36
C THR A 90 -5.98 12.51 16.48
N PHE A 91 -6.48 13.74 16.36
CA PHE A 91 -7.48 14.32 17.25
C PHE A 91 -8.75 14.54 16.44
N CYS A 92 -9.84 13.85 16.81
CA CYS A 92 -11.10 13.88 16.05
C CYS A 92 -10.92 13.66 14.53
N GLY A 93 -9.97 12.80 14.14
CA GLY A 93 -9.67 12.50 12.74
C GLY A 93 -8.66 13.44 12.06
N GLN A 94 -8.27 14.55 12.67
CA GLN A 94 -7.22 15.44 12.15
C GLN A 94 -5.84 15.03 12.67
N TYR A 95 -4.82 15.10 11.82
CA TYR A 95 -3.44 14.84 12.22
C TYR A 95 -2.95 15.87 13.25
N VAL A 96 -2.32 15.40 14.33
CA VAL A 96 -1.69 16.26 15.34
C VAL A 96 -0.18 16.08 15.38
N ARG A 97 0.28 14.84 15.58
CA ARG A 97 1.71 14.54 15.77
C ARG A 97 2.06 13.12 15.36
N THR A 98 3.33 12.92 15.00
CA THR A 98 3.95 11.61 14.83
C THR A 98 4.93 11.38 15.98
N THR A 99 4.82 10.25 16.68
CA THR A 99 5.68 9.87 17.80
C THR A 99 6.47 8.61 17.45
N GLY A 100 7.79 8.65 17.63
CA GLY A 100 8.68 7.49 17.42
C GLY A 100 8.63 6.47 18.56
N SER A 101 9.54 5.49 18.54
CA SER A 101 9.69 4.47 19.57
C SER A 101 9.78 5.06 20.98
N GLY A 102 9.07 4.48 21.96
CA GLY A 102 9.09 4.94 23.35
C GLY A 102 7.71 4.95 24.02
N LEU A 103 7.69 5.45 25.26
CA LEU A 103 6.47 5.67 26.03
C LEU A 103 5.94 7.08 25.77
N HIS A 104 4.66 7.19 25.44
CA HIS A 104 4.01 8.45 25.10
C HIS A 104 2.66 8.57 25.81
N LEU A 105 2.19 9.82 25.88
CA LEU A 105 0.90 10.18 26.45
C LEU A 105 -0.09 10.56 25.34
N LYS A 106 -1.31 10.09 25.49
CA LYS A 106 -2.46 10.45 24.67
C LYS A 106 -3.63 10.89 25.53
N LEU A 107 -4.49 11.74 25.01
CA LEU A 107 -5.77 12.05 25.65
C LEU A 107 -6.76 10.92 25.36
N PRO A 108 -7.14 10.09 26.35
CA PRO A 108 -8.14 9.04 26.14
C PRO A 108 -9.47 9.69 25.71
N LEU A 109 -10.20 9.05 24.78
CA LEU A 109 -11.45 9.48 24.16
C LEU A 109 -11.34 10.40 22.94
N VAL A 110 -10.38 11.34 22.90
CA VAL A 110 -10.31 12.32 21.79
C VAL A 110 -9.17 12.05 20.82
N GLU A 111 -8.06 11.50 21.32
CA GLU A 111 -6.92 11.12 20.50
C GLU A 111 -6.95 9.65 20.10
N SER A 112 -6.81 9.38 18.80
CA SER A 112 -6.62 8.06 18.22
C SER A 112 -5.17 7.87 17.81
N VAL A 113 -4.65 6.65 18.02
CA VAL A 113 -3.23 6.33 17.76
C VAL A 113 -3.14 5.18 16.77
N THR A 114 -2.59 5.46 15.60
CA THR A 114 -2.33 4.45 14.56
C THR A 114 -0.84 4.14 14.52
N LYS A 115 -0.46 2.88 14.77
CA LYS A 115 0.94 2.44 14.74
C LYS A 115 1.27 1.90 13.36
N VAL A 116 2.33 2.40 12.77
CA VAL A 116 2.81 2.04 11.44
C VAL A 116 4.24 1.51 11.59
N ASP A 117 4.52 0.38 10.94
CA ASP A 117 5.87 -0.19 10.91
C ASP A 117 6.66 0.39 9.74
N VAL A 118 7.71 1.17 10.09
CA VAL A 118 8.56 1.94 9.19
C VAL A 118 9.90 1.26 8.89
N GLN A 119 10.28 0.26 9.69
CA GLN A 119 11.55 -0.47 9.51
C GLN A 119 11.41 -1.72 8.65
N THR A 120 10.26 -2.39 8.72
CA THR A 120 10.06 -3.64 7.97
C THR A 120 9.92 -3.37 6.47
N ALA A 121 10.83 -3.96 5.69
CA ALA A 121 10.70 -4.02 4.24
C ALA A 121 9.59 -5.00 3.86
N ARG A 122 8.74 -4.57 2.94
CA ARG A 122 7.61 -5.33 2.40
C ARG A 122 7.83 -5.55 0.92
N ARG A 123 7.33 -6.68 0.42
CA ARG A 123 7.44 -7.08 -0.98
C ARG A 123 6.08 -6.99 -1.66
N VAL A 124 6.04 -6.45 -2.88
CA VAL A 124 4.91 -6.59 -3.81
C VAL A 124 5.44 -7.25 -5.07
N GLU A 125 4.72 -8.27 -5.52
CA GLU A 125 5.02 -9.07 -6.70
C GLU A 125 4.20 -8.52 -7.88
N LEU A 126 4.85 -8.34 -9.03
CA LEU A 126 4.25 -7.90 -10.28
C LEU A 126 4.63 -8.88 -11.38
N GLY A 127 3.67 -9.23 -12.22
CA GLY A 127 3.86 -10.25 -13.26
C GLY A 127 3.63 -11.68 -12.76
N PHE A 128 3.83 -11.92 -11.47
CA PHE A 128 3.59 -13.24 -10.87
C PHE A 128 2.94 -13.13 -9.50
N ARG A 129 2.39 -14.24 -9.02
CA ARG A 129 1.88 -14.41 -7.66
C ARG A 129 2.39 -15.71 -7.07
N THR A 130 2.99 -15.64 -5.89
CA THR A 130 3.38 -16.84 -5.13
C THR A 130 2.13 -17.54 -4.59
N LYS A 131 1.78 -18.71 -5.13
CA LYS A 131 0.66 -19.54 -4.66
C LYS A 131 1.04 -20.40 -3.47
N GLU A 132 2.17 -21.09 -3.59
CA GLU A 132 2.69 -21.96 -2.55
C GLU A 132 4.14 -21.58 -2.28
N GLN A 133 4.43 -21.18 -1.05
CA GLN A 133 5.80 -20.99 -0.61
C GLN A 133 6.42 -22.38 -0.44
N GLY A 134 7.28 -22.75 -1.38
CA GLY A 134 7.89 -24.07 -1.45
C GLY A 134 8.71 -24.41 -0.20
N ASP A 135 8.75 -25.69 0.18
CA ASP A 135 9.65 -26.22 1.21
C ASP A 135 11.00 -26.62 0.59
N GLN A 136 12.00 -27.00 1.38
CA GLN A 136 13.35 -27.37 0.91
C GLN A 136 13.36 -28.46 -0.18
N THR A 137 12.29 -29.25 -0.28
CA THR A 137 12.12 -30.33 -1.27
C THR A 137 11.22 -29.97 -2.46
N LYS A 138 10.45 -28.89 -2.39
CA LYS A 138 9.55 -28.45 -3.47
C LYS A 138 9.75 -26.96 -3.70
N GLY A 139 10.22 -26.57 -4.88
CA GLY A 139 10.32 -25.15 -5.24
C GLY A 139 8.99 -24.41 -5.08
N ALA A 140 9.05 -23.09 -4.87
CA ALA A 140 7.84 -22.27 -4.81
C ALA A 140 7.06 -22.35 -6.12
N VAL A 141 5.74 -22.39 -6.02
CA VAL A 141 4.83 -22.42 -7.18
C VAL A 141 4.33 -21.00 -7.43
N TYR A 142 4.56 -20.52 -8.65
CA TYR A 142 4.15 -19.20 -9.09
C TYR A 142 3.03 -19.32 -10.11
N ASP A 143 2.06 -18.42 -10.01
CA ASP A 143 1.09 -18.13 -11.05
C ASP A 143 1.55 -16.90 -11.83
N ASP A 144 1.51 -17.00 -13.14
CA ASP A 144 1.82 -15.90 -14.05
C ASP A 144 0.58 -14.98 -14.24
N VAL A 145 0.84 -13.68 -14.34
CA VAL A 145 -0.10 -12.60 -14.58
C VAL A 145 0.38 -11.78 -15.79
N PRO A 146 0.15 -12.28 -17.03
CA PRO A 146 0.72 -11.70 -18.25
C PRO A 146 0.39 -10.22 -18.49
N ALA A 147 -0.75 -9.76 -17.95
CA ALA A 147 -1.16 -8.37 -18.05
C ALA A 147 -0.16 -7.39 -17.41
N GLU A 148 0.57 -7.85 -16.38
CA GLU A 148 1.53 -7.05 -15.62
C GLU A 148 2.98 -7.25 -16.11
N SER A 149 3.31 -8.39 -16.72
CA SER A 149 4.68 -8.77 -17.08
C SER A 149 5.05 -8.61 -18.57
N VAL A 150 4.09 -8.77 -19.48
CA VAL A 150 4.38 -8.79 -20.93
C VAL A 150 4.54 -7.37 -21.47
N MET A 151 5.71 -7.05 -22.03
CA MET A 151 6.10 -5.72 -22.47
C MET A 151 6.89 -5.76 -23.78
N PHE A 152 6.93 -4.62 -24.49
CA PHE A 152 7.80 -4.45 -25.65
C PHE A 152 9.14 -3.85 -25.23
N THR A 153 10.21 -4.36 -25.83
CA THR A 153 11.57 -3.84 -25.74
C THR A 153 11.82 -2.81 -26.83
N GLY A 154 12.91 -2.04 -26.70
CA GLY A 154 13.27 -0.98 -27.65
C GLY A 154 13.66 -1.49 -29.05
N ASP A 155 14.00 -2.78 -29.18
CA ASP A 155 14.34 -3.45 -30.44
C ASP A 155 13.20 -4.33 -30.98
N GLU A 156 11.95 -3.94 -30.68
CA GLU A 156 10.71 -4.54 -31.20
C GLU A 156 10.46 -6.00 -30.79
N ASN A 157 11.18 -6.51 -29.78
CA ASN A 157 10.90 -7.82 -29.21
C ASN A 157 9.87 -7.72 -28.08
N VAL A 158 9.16 -8.82 -27.84
CA VAL A 158 8.30 -8.99 -26.66
C VAL A 158 9.11 -9.68 -25.58
N ALA A 159 9.04 -9.14 -24.36
CA ALA A 159 9.64 -9.71 -23.16
C ALA A 159 8.55 -9.94 -22.10
N ASP A 160 8.64 -11.07 -21.42
CA ASP A 160 7.90 -11.39 -20.21
C ASP A 160 8.80 -11.09 -19.02
N VAL A 161 8.44 -10.07 -18.23
CA VAL A 161 9.27 -9.49 -17.17
C VAL A 161 8.56 -9.61 -15.84
N ASP A 162 9.03 -10.54 -15.02
CA ASP A 162 8.59 -10.69 -13.64
C ASP A 162 9.47 -9.87 -12.71
N HIS A 163 8.86 -9.04 -11.88
CA HIS A 163 9.60 -8.23 -10.93
C HIS A 163 8.89 -8.06 -9.59
N ALA A 164 9.68 -7.83 -8.56
CA ALA A 164 9.18 -7.51 -7.24
C ALA A 164 9.76 -6.20 -6.74
N ILE A 165 8.90 -5.37 -6.16
CA ILE A 165 9.32 -4.16 -5.47
C ILE A 165 9.45 -4.44 -3.99
N GLN A 166 10.57 -4.04 -3.42
CA GLN A 166 10.77 -3.96 -1.98
C GLN A 166 10.64 -2.52 -1.54
N TYR A 167 9.76 -2.27 -0.57
CA TYR A 167 9.54 -0.94 -0.05
C TYR A 167 9.43 -0.95 1.47
N ARG A 168 9.66 0.20 2.09
CA ARG A 168 9.38 0.45 3.49
C ARG A 168 8.63 1.77 3.61
N ILE A 169 7.96 1.96 4.74
CA ILE A 169 7.26 3.21 5.01
C ILE A 169 8.30 4.19 5.55
N GLY A 170 8.59 5.25 4.79
CA GLY A 170 9.55 6.28 5.18
C GLY A 170 8.92 7.40 6.01
N ASP A 171 7.68 7.79 5.66
CA ASP A 171 6.90 8.79 6.39
C ASP A 171 5.50 8.22 6.68
N ALA A 172 5.24 7.93 7.96
CA ALA A 172 3.98 7.35 8.40
C ALA A 172 2.78 8.30 8.22
N ARG A 173 2.97 9.62 8.30
CA ARG A 173 1.90 10.59 8.08
C ARG A 173 1.51 10.60 6.61
N ALA A 174 2.49 10.76 5.73
CA ALA A 174 2.25 10.80 4.29
C ALA A 174 1.59 9.50 3.79
N TYR A 175 2.05 8.35 4.31
CA TYR A 175 1.48 7.04 4.00
C TYR A 175 0.00 6.89 4.39
N LEU A 176 -0.42 7.49 5.52
CA LEU A 176 -1.81 7.37 5.99
C LEU A 176 -2.77 8.39 5.38
N PHE A 177 -2.29 9.56 4.97
CA PHE A 177 -3.17 10.70 4.66
C PHE A 177 -3.04 11.28 3.25
N ASN A 178 -1.91 11.10 2.56
CA ASN A 178 -1.73 11.77 1.27
C ASN A 178 -2.39 11.01 0.11
N VAL A 179 -2.39 9.67 0.18
CA VAL A 179 -2.93 8.81 -0.88
C VAL A 179 -3.81 7.74 -0.24
N ALA A 180 -4.95 7.45 -0.88
CA ALA A 180 -5.92 6.47 -0.38
C ALA A 180 -5.34 5.04 -0.32
N ASP A 181 -4.61 4.63 -1.37
CA ASP A 181 -3.93 3.36 -1.44
C ASP A 181 -2.51 3.55 -2.00
N PRO A 182 -1.53 3.86 -1.12
CA PRO A 182 -0.15 4.10 -1.54
C PRO A 182 0.52 2.84 -2.12
N VAL A 183 0.12 1.64 -1.67
CA VAL A 183 0.70 0.39 -2.13
C VAL A 183 0.24 0.08 -3.55
N LYS A 184 -1.06 0.23 -3.84
CA LYS A 184 -1.59 0.07 -5.20
C LYS A 184 -1.03 1.12 -6.16
N LEU A 185 -0.89 2.37 -5.72
CA LEU A 185 -0.23 3.40 -6.53
C LEU A 185 1.23 3.04 -6.83
N ALA A 186 1.95 2.48 -5.85
CA ALA A 186 3.31 1.99 -6.07
C ALA A 186 3.37 0.79 -7.02
N SER A 187 2.42 -0.13 -6.94
CA SER A 187 2.30 -1.26 -7.87
C SER A 187 2.08 -0.76 -9.30
N ASN A 188 1.04 0.04 -9.53
CA ASN A 188 0.73 0.59 -10.86
C ASN A 188 1.87 1.47 -11.40
N GLY A 189 2.49 2.26 -10.52
CA GLY A 189 3.66 3.07 -10.86
C GLY A 189 4.87 2.22 -11.23
N SER A 190 5.09 1.10 -10.53
CA SER A 190 6.16 0.14 -10.82
C SER A 190 5.97 -0.52 -12.18
N GLU A 191 4.75 -0.96 -12.49
CA GLU A 191 4.40 -1.52 -13.80
C GLU A 191 4.70 -0.54 -14.94
N ALA A 192 4.22 0.71 -14.81
CA ALA A 192 4.46 1.75 -15.81
C ALA A 192 5.94 2.11 -15.97
N VAL A 193 6.67 2.22 -14.85
CA VAL A 193 8.12 2.50 -14.85
C VAL A 193 8.88 1.35 -15.48
N MET A 194 8.57 0.10 -15.12
CA MET A 194 9.23 -1.07 -15.70
C MET A 194 8.99 -1.12 -17.21
N ARG A 195 7.75 -0.89 -17.65
CA ARG A 195 7.40 -0.83 -19.08
C ARG A 195 8.17 0.24 -19.85
N GLN A 196 8.36 1.40 -19.24
CA GLN A 196 9.18 2.45 -19.81
C GLN A 196 10.66 2.04 -19.88
N VAL A 197 11.22 1.51 -18.78
CA VAL A 197 12.64 1.16 -18.73
C VAL A 197 12.95 0.00 -19.68
N ILE A 198 12.13 -1.04 -19.73
CA ILE A 198 12.29 -2.15 -20.69
C ILE A 198 12.17 -1.65 -22.13
N GLY A 199 11.25 -0.72 -22.41
CA GLY A 199 11.15 -0.08 -23.73
C GLY A 199 12.37 0.76 -24.13
N ASP A 200 13.18 1.22 -23.17
CA ASP A 200 14.43 1.95 -23.42
C ASP A 200 15.63 0.99 -23.64
N HIS A 201 15.47 -0.34 -23.48
CA HIS A 201 16.54 -1.34 -23.55
C HIS A 201 16.25 -2.42 -24.60
N THR A 202 17.30 -3.13 -25.02
CA THR A 202 17.18 -4.28 -25.94
C THR A 202 16.76 -5.54 -25.19
N ILE A 203 16.24 -6.54 -25.90
CA ILE A 203 15.94 -7.85 -25.30
C ILE A 203 17.19 -8.52 -24.71
N ASP A 204 18.35 -8.37 -25.37
CA ASP A 204 19.62 -8.93 -24.92
C ASP A 204 20.04 -8.31 -23.57
N ASP A 205 19.85 -7.00 -23.38
CA ASP A 205 20.12 -6.31 -22.11
C ASP A 205 19.21 -6.83 -20.99
N ALA A 206 17.92 -7.02 -21.30
CA ALA A 206 16.93 -7.51 -20.35
C ALA A 206 17.19 -8.97 -19.93
N LEU A 207 17.75 -9.80 -20.82
CA LEU A 207 18.05 -11.21 -20.54
C LEU A 207 19.41 -11.43 -19.88
N THR A 208 20.39 -10.53 -20.07
CA THR A 208 21.79 -10.77 -19.69
C THR A 208 22.31 -9.81 -18.61
N THR A 209 23.30 -8.97 -18.93
CA THR A 209 24.04 -8.10 -18.00
C THR A 209 23.34 -6.77 -17.73
N GLY A 210 22.38 -6.37 -18.58
CA GLY A 210 21.63 -5.13 -18.44
C GLY A 210 20.63 -5.11 -17.28
N LYS A 211 20.30 -6.27 -16.70
CA LYS A 211 19.36 -6.42 -15.57
C LYS A 211 19.65 -5.45 -14.42
N ALA A 212 20.90 -5.36 -13.98
CA ALA A 212 21.28 -4.47 -12.87
C ALA A 212 21.03 -2.99 -13.21
N MET A 213 21.26 -2.59 -14.45
CA MET A 213 21.02 -1.21 -14.92
C MET A 213 19.52 -0.93 -15.02
N ILE A 214 18.74 -1.88 -15.54
CA ILE A 214 17.27 -1.80 -15.61
C ILE A 214 16.69 -1.64 -14.20
N GLN A 215 17.11 -2.47 -13.25
CA GLN A 215 16.67 -2.41 -11.85
C GLN A 215 16.98 -1.05 -11.21
N SER A 216 18.21 -0.56 -11.36
CA SER A 216 18.64 0.73 -10.81
C SER A 216 17.86 1.91 -11.43
N ASN A 217 17.67 1.90 -12.75
CA ASN A 217 16.90 2.92 -13.46
C ASN A 217 15.43 2.91 -13.03
N ALA A 218 14.83 1.71 -12.91
CA ALA A 218 13.46 1.55 -12.45
C ALA A 218 13.29 2.02 -11.00
N GLU A 219 14.23 1.67 -10.11
CA GLU A 219 14.20 2.09 -8.70
C GLU A 219 14.23 3.61 -8.57
N SER A 220 15.16 4.27 -9.27
CA SER A 220 15.29 5.74 -9.25
C SER A 220 14.04 6.44 -9.77
N ARG A 221 13.47 5.96 -10.89
CA ARG A 221 12.24 6.50 -11.48
C ARG A 221 11.02 6.27 -10.58
N LEU A 222 10.88 5.08 -10.00
CA LEU A 222 9.79 4.77 -9.09
C LEU A 222 9.89 5.60 -7.81
N GLN A 223 11.08 5.75 -7.23
CA GLN A 223 11.30 6.58 -6.05
C GLN A 223 10.96 8.06 -6.33
N ALA A 224 11.30 8.57 -7.52
CA ALA A 224 10.92 9.92 -7.95
C ALA A 224 9.40 10.06 -8.06
N LEU A 225 8.71 9.04 -8.59
CA LEU A 225 7.25 9.00 -8.68
C LEU A 225 6.59 8.99 -7.29
N GLN A 226 7.08 8.16 -6.38
CA GLN A 226 6.60 8.12 -4.98
C GLN A 226 6.79 9.46 -4.28
N LYS A 227 7.93 10.12 -4.50
CA LYS A 227 8.21 11.45 -3.96
C LYS A 227 7.29 12.51 -4.55
N LYS A 228 7.01 12.46 -5.85
CA LYS A 228 6.10 13.38 -6.55
C LYS A 228 4.67 13.31 -6.02
N TYR A 229 4.15 12.11 -5.78
CA TYR A 229 2.82 11.92 -5.20
C TYR A 229 2.80 12.01 -3.68
N GLY A 230 3.97 12.09 -3.04
CA GLY A 230 4.09 12.19 -1.58
C GLY A 230 3.49 10.99 -0.87
N THR A 231 3.68 9.77 -1.37
CA THR A 231 3.04 8.56 -0.82
C THR A 231 3.58 8.14 0.55
N GLY A 232 4.70 8.70 0.99
CA GLY A 232 5.40 8.27 2.21
C GLY A 232 6.12 6.94 2.07
N LEU A 233 6.13 6.33 0.89
CA LEU A 233 6.87 5.10 0.60
C LEU A 233 8.32 5.40 0.20
N SER A 234 9.23 4.59 0.74
CA SER A 234 10.63 4.51 0.31
C SER A 234 10.82 3.19 -0.40
N ILE A 235 11.18 3.25 -1.67
CA ILE A 235 11.60 2.08 -2.44
C ILE A 235 12.99 1.70 -1.93
N VAL A 236 13.17 0.41 -1.62
CA VAL A 236 14.43 -0.16 -1.12
C VAL A 236 15.19 -0.82 -2.25
N ASN A 237 14.47 -1.56 -3.10
CA ASN A 237 15.04 -2.30 -4.21
C ASN A 237 13.91 -2.66 -5.20
N ILE A 238 14.23 -2.73 -6.50
CA ILE A 238 13.42 -3.45 -7.49
C ILE A 238 14.19 -4.66 -7.98
N GLN A 239 13.63 -5.85 -7.76
CA GLN A 239 14.25 -7.12 -8.14
C GLN A 239 13.57 -7.70 -9.38
N LEU A 240 14.32 -7.89 -10.46
CA LEU A 240 13.89 -8.75 -11.58
C LEU A 240 13.98 -10.20 -11.11
N GLN A 241 12.86 -10.93 -11.17
CA GLN A 241 12.78 -12.33 -10.77
C GLN A 241 13.06 -13.24 -11.97
N ASP A 242 12.30 -13.06 -13.05
CA ASP A 242 12.55 -13.73 -14.32
C ASP A 242 12.38 -12.74 -15.48
N VAL A 243 13.14 -12.98 -16.54
CA VAL A 243 12.98 -12.28 -17.81
C VAL A 243 13.09 -13.32 -18.90
N ALA A 244 12.02 -13.50 -19.66
CA ALA A 244 11.95 -14.50 -20.72
C ALA A 244 11.34 -13.92 -22.00
N ALA A 245 11.59 -14.57 -23.12
CA ALA A 245 10.79 -14.34 -24.31
C ALA A 245 9.45 -15.11 -24.20
N PRO A 246 8.38 -14.69 -24.89
CA PRO A 246 7.11 -15.40 -24.90
C PRO A 246 7.25 -16.88 -25.24
N GLY A 247 6.37 -17.70 -24.67
CA GLY A 247 6.47 -19.16 -24.68
C GLY A 247 6.65 -19.79 -26.07
N GLU A 248 6.17 -19.16 -27.14
CA GLU A 248 6.30 -19.65 -28.52
C GLU A 248 7.77 -19.68 -29.01
N VAL A 249 8.64 -18.81 -28.50
CA VAL A 249 10.02 -18.62 -28.98
C VAL A 249 11.08 -18.75 -27.89
N ASN A 250 10.68 -18.91 -26.64
CA ASN A 250 11.58 -18.93 -25.48
C ASN A 250 12.71 -19.96 -25.59
N GLU A 251 12.42 -21.18 -26.07
CA GLU A 251 13.42 -22.26 -26.21
C GLU A 251 14.52 -21.89 -27.22
N ALA A 252 14.15 -21.35 -28.39
CA ALA A 252 15.10 -20.92 -29.41
C ALA A 252 16.01 -19.78 -28.92
N PHE A 253 15.47 -18.82 -28.15
CA PHE A 253 16.27 -17.75 -27.55
C PHE A 253 17.22 -18.27 -26.47
N LYS A 254 16.77 -19.22 -25.64
CA LYS A 254 17.62 -19.89 -24.63
C LYS A 254 18.78 -20.63 -25.27
N ASP A 255 18.55 -21.31 -26.39
CA ASP A 255 19.61 -22.00 -27.15
C ASP A 255 20.65 -21.01 -27.68
N VAL A 256 20.22 -19.89 -28.26
CA VAL A 256 21.14 -18.85 -28.76
C VAL A 256 21.95 -18.21 -27.64
N ALA A 257 21.31 -17.91 -26.50
CA ALA A 257 21.99 -17.36 -25.34
C ALA A 257 23.04 -18.33 -24.78
N SER A 258 22.67 -19.60 -24.62
CA SER A 258 23.57 -20.67 -24.15
C SER A 258 24.76 -20.85 -25.10
N ALA A 259 24.52 -20.87 -26.42
CA ALA A 259 25.58 -20.97 -27.41
C ALA A 259 26.54 -19.77 -27.38
N ARG A 260 26.06 -18.55 -27.11
CA ARG A 260 26.90 -17.36 -26.93
C ARG A 260 27.74 -17.44 -25.65
N GLU A 261 27.16 -17.92 -24.55
CA GLU A 261 27.87 -18.16 -23.29
C GLU A 261 28.98 -19.20 -23.48
N ASP A 262 28.66 -20.33 -24.12
CA ASP A 262 29.62 -21.37 -24.46
C ASP A 262 30.76 -20.83 -25.33
N ARG A 263 30.45 -20.02 -26.35
CA ARG A 263 31.46 -19.37 -27.18
C ARG A 263 32.40 -18.49 -26.34
N SER A 264 31.85 -17.67 -25.44
CA SER A 264 32.64 -16.81 -24.54
C SER A 264 33.55 -17.65 -23.63
N LYS A 265 33.01 -18.74 -23.08
CA LYS A 265 33.74 -19.70 -22.26
C LYS A 265 34.88 -20.36 -23.04
N TYR A 266 34.65 -20.80 -24.27
CA TYR A 266 35.70 -21.39 -25.12
C TYR A 266 36.81 -20.38 -25.43
N ILE A 267 36.48 -19.12 -25.72
CA ILE A 267 37.47 -18.07 -25.94
C ILE A 267 38.28 -17.81 -24.67
N ASN A 268 37.63 -17.74 -23.51
CA ASN A 268 38.31 -17.55 -22.23
C ASN A 268 39.24 -18.72 -21.90
N ASN A 269 38.79 -19.97 -22.05
CA ASN A 269 39.62 -21.15 -21.85
C ASN A 269 40.81 -21.19 -22.81
N ALA A 270 40.61 -20.81 -24.08
CA ALA A 270 41.68 -20.73 -25.07
C ALA A 270 42.71 -19.65 -24.71
N ASN A 271 42.26 -18.49 -24.23
CA ASN A 271 43.14 -17.43 -23.74
C ASN A 271 43.89 -17.86 -22.48
N GLU A 272 43.23 -18.52 -21.53
CA GLU A 272 43.85 -19.09 -20.33
C GLU A 272 44.93 -20.10 -20.69
N TYR A 273 44.63 -21.05 -21.59
CA TYR A 273 45.60 -22.02 -22.09
C TYR A 273 46.80 -21.34 -22.75
N ARG A 274 46.56 -20.37 -23.64
CA ARG A 274 47.62 -19.59 -24.28
C ARG A 274 48.49 -18.85 -23.25
N ASN A 275 47.85 -18.22 -22.27
CA ASN A 275 48.50 -17.46 -21.21
C ASN A 275 49.23 -18.36 -20.20
N GLY A 276 48.89 -19.64 -20.11
CA GLY A 276 49.65 -20.62 -19.33
C GLY A 276 50.84 -21.20 -20.11
N VAL A 277 50.61 -21.66 -21.33
CA VAL A 277 51.61 -22.39 -22.14
C VAL A 277 52.75 -21.48 -22.59
N ILE A 278 52.47 -20.27 -23.09
CA ILE A 278 53.51 -19.39 -23.62
C ILE A 278 54.51 -18.97 -22.53
N PRO A 279 54.09 -18.49 -21.34
CA PRO A 279 55.02 -18.15 -20.27
C PRO A 279 55.76 -19.36 -19.71
N ALA A 280 55.09 -20.51 -19.55
CA ALA A 280 55.74 -21.74 -19.09
C ALA A 280 56.86 -22.16 -20.05
N ALA A 281 56.56 -22.23 -21.35
CA ALA A 281 57.55 -22.56 -22.38
C ALA A 281 58.72 -21.57 -22.42
N ARG A 282 58.45 -20.26 -22.26
CA ARG A 282 59.50 -19.24 -22.14
C ARG A 282 60.35 -19.42 -20.88
N GLY A 283 59.74 -19.79 -19.76
CA GLY A 283 60.42 -20.10 -18.50
C GLY A 283 61.38 -21.29 -18.68
N THR A 284 60.89 -22.40 -19.22
CA THR A 284 61.72 -23.59 -19.49
C THR A 284 62.85 -23.30 -20.47
N ALA A 285 62.60 -22.52 -21.52
CA ALA A 285 63.65 -22.12 -22.46
C ALA A 285 64.73 -21.26 -21.80
N ALA A 286 64.35 -20.30 -20.96
CA ALA A 286 65.30 -19.48 -20.21
C ALA A 286 66.12 -20.32 -19.21
N GLU A 287 65.48 -21.29 -18.54
CA GLU A 287 66.13 -22.22 -17.62
C GLU A 287 67.17 -23.11 -18.32
N LEU A 288 66.84 -23.65 -19.49
CA LEU A 288 67.77 -24.43 -20.32
C LEU A 288 68.99 -23.62 -20.75
N VAL A 289 68.79 -22.36 -21.16
CA VAL A 289 69.90 -21.47 -21.54
C VAL A 289 70.76 -21.10 -20.32
N SER A 290 70.15 -20.93 -19.16
CA SER A 290 70.89 -20.61 -17.92
C SER A 290 71.70 -21.80 -17.40
N SER A 291 71.22 -23.03 -17.55
CA SER A 291 71.91 -24.24 -17.08
C SER A 291 73.03 -24.71 -18.01
N ALA A 292 73.07 -24.22 -19.25
CA ALA A 292 74.13 -24.50 -20.22
C ALA A 292 75.35 -23.55 -20.13
N LYS A 293 75.27 -22.51 -19.29
CA LYS A 293 76.38 -21.58 -18.99
C LYS A 293 77.11 -22.00 -17.72
#